data_AF-A0A933FGV7-F1
#
_entry.id   AF-A0A933FGV7-F1
#
_cell.length_a   1.000
_cell.length_b   1.000
_cell.length_c   1.000
_cell.angle_alpha   90.00
_cell.angle_beta   90.00
_cell.angle_gamma   90.00
#
_symmetry.space_group_name_H-M   'P 1'
#
loop_
_entity.id
_entity.type
_entity.pdbx_description
1 polymer ?
#
loop_
_entity_poly.entity_id
_entity_poly.type
_entity_poly.pdbx_seq_one_letter_code
_entity_poly.pdbx_strand_id
1 'polypeptide(L)'
;MAMPSVASRGRRPPFSQPAAGEGLLARDLMRRRVATLAPDDTLRDAAELFLREGISGAPVLGPEGRVAGVISQTDLVRRGREFAEGKVPPFYLEGGELRMARPTAVLDLAPVREAMSPERISVEEDVPLHEVASLMETRGIHRVLVTRGGRLAGIISALDFVRLAAGEPPHPGRPGRARPRPRARSGRRPTSARRGR
;
A
#
# COMPACT_ATOMS: atom_id res chain seq x y z
N MET A 1 -16.31 14.93 64.97
CA MET A 1 -17.21 15.39 63.88
C MET A 1 -16.58 14.97 62.56
N ALA A 2 -17.14 13.96 61.90
CA ALA A 2 -16.63 13.42 60.63
C ALA A 2 -17.45 13.99 59.47
N MET A 3 -16.77 14.44 58.41
CA MET A 3 -17.38 14.91 57.16
C MET A 3 -17.85 13.73 56.29
N PRO A 4 -18.93 13.89 55.49
CA PRO A 4 -19.45 12.82 54.68
C PRO A 4 -18.59 12.55 53.44
N SER A 5 -18.47 11.25 53.11
CA SER A 5 -17.81 10.69 51.95
C SER A 5 -18.50 11.13 50.64
N VAL A 6 -17.75 11.77 49.76
CA VAL A 6 -18.15 12.04 48.37
C VAL A 6 -17.88 10.77 47.57
N ALA A 7 -18.96 10.08 47.17
CA ALA A 7 -18.90 8.98 46.22
C ALA A 7 -18.29 9.46 44.90
N SER A 8 -17.05 9.04 44.63
CA SER A 8 -16.43 9.23 43.33
C SER A 8 -17.16 8.33 42.33
N ARG A 9 -17.90 8.96 41.41
CA ARG A 9 -18.47 8.30 40.24
C ARG A 9 -17.30 7.69 39.47
N GLY A 10 -17.18 6.36 39.55
CA GLY A 10 -16.19 5.61 38.78
C GLY A 10 -16.34 5.95 37.31
N ARG A 11 -15.35 6.67 36.76
CA ARG A 11 -15.18 6.75 35.31
C ARG A 11 -14.98 5.31 34.85
N ARG A 12 -15.93 4.77 34.07
CA ARG A 12 -15.70 3.52 33.33
C ARG A 12 -14.38 3.69 32.55
N PRO A 13 -13.43 2.74 32.63
CA PRO A 13 -12.25 2.80 31.78
C PRO A 13 -12.71 2.85 30.31
N PRO A 14 -12.10 3.70 29.46
CA PRO A 14 -12.64 3.99 28.13
C PRO A 14 -12.66 2.79 27.19
N PHE A 15 -12.07 1.64 27.56
CA PHE A 15 -12.13 0.42 26.76
C PHE A 15 -12.23 -0.79 27.70
N SER A 16 -13.47 -1.20 28.00
CA SER A 16 -13.72 -2.54 28.56
C SER A 16 -13.37 -3.55 27.46
N GLN A 17 -12.51 -4.53 27.77
CA GLN A 17 -12.17 -5.59 26.82
C GLN A 17 -13.47 -6.22 26.26
N PRO A 18 -13.67 -6.25 24.94
CA PRO A 18 -14.81 -6.98 24.40
C PRO A 18 -14.63 -8.46 24.73
N ALA A 19 -15.68 -9.08 25.27
CA ALA A 19 -15.74 -10.51 25.48
C ALA A 19 -15.42 -11.23 24.16
N ALA A 20 -14.64 -12.31 24.23
CA ALA A 20 -14.31 -13.14 23.07
C ALA A 20 -15.61 -13.58 22.37
N GLY A 21 -15.90 -12.96 21.23
CA GLY A 21 -17.11 -13.23 20.42
C GLY A 21 -17.85 -12.01 19.86
N GLU A 22 -17.66 -10.79 20.41
CA GLU A 22 -18.45 -9.58 20.02
C GLU A 22 -17.56 -8.40 19.58
N GLY A 23 -16.49 -8.67 18.84
CA GLY A 23 -15.58 -7.64 18.31
C GLY A 23 -15.77 -7.40 16.82
N LEU A 24 -15.65 -6.15 16.39
CA LEU A 24 -15.46 -5.84 14.96
C LEU A 24 -14.20 -6.54 14.45
N LEU A 25 -14.26 -6.99 13.20
CA LEU A 25 -13.17 -7.64 12.50
C LEU A 25 -12.52 -6.69 11.51
N ALA A 26 -11.36 -7.07 10.98
CA ALA A 26 -10.67 -6.31 9.94
C ALA A 26 -11.59 -6.06 8.72
N ARG A 27 -12.37 -7.05 8.29
CA ARG A 27 -13.34 -6.91 7.18
C ARG A 27 -14.43 -5.88 7.39
N ASP A 28 -14.72 -5.53 8.64
CA ASP A 28 -15.77 -4.59 8.99
C ASP A 28 -15.26 -3.15 8.86
N LEU A 29 -13.99 -2.90 9.15
CA LEU A 29 -13.39 -1.57 9.01
C LEU A 29 -12.72 -1.32 7.65
N MET A 30 -12.20 -2.36 6.99
CA MET A 30 -11.31 -2.20 5.83
C MET A 30 -11.93 -1.45 4.65
N ARG A 31 -11.10 -0.65 3.99
CA ARG A 31 -11.41 -0.07 2.69
C ARG A 31 -11.10 -1.11 1.60
N ARG A 32 -12.13 -1.59 0.89
CA ARG A 32 -11.98 -2.55 -0.22
C ARG A 32 -11.45 -1.92 -1.51
N ARG A 33 -11.57 -0.61 -1.67
CA ARG A 33 -11.05 0.12 -2.83
C ARG A 33 -9.61 0.52 -2.57
N VAL A 34 -8.70 -0.28 -3.10
CA VAL A 34 -7.27 -0.06 -2.94
C VAL A 34 -6.65 0.16 -4.31
N ALA A 35 -6.08 1.34 -4.51
CA ALA A 35 -5.21 1.63 -5.64
C ALA A 35 -3.97 0.73 -5.55
N THR A 36 -3.58 0.09 -6.66
CA THR A 36 -2.51 -0.92 -6.68
C THR A 36 -1.61 -0.75 -7.89
N LEU A 37 -0.38 -1.26 -7.77
CA LEU A 37 0.63 -1.31 -8.83
C LEU A 37 1.04 -2.76 -9.10
N ALA A 38 1.64 -3.01 -10.26
CA ALA A 38 2.30 -4.26 -10.58
C ALA A 38 3.84 -4.14 -10.39
N PRO A 39 4.55 -5.25 -10.14
CA PRO A 39 6.02 -5.28 -10.02
C PRO A 39 6.78 -4.68 -11.21
N ASP A 40 6.16 -4.72 -12.39
CA ASP A 40 6.72 -4.23 -13.67
C ASP A 40 6.25 -2.82 -14.04
N ASP A 41 5.33 -2.21 -13.26
CA ASP A 41 5.01 -0.79 -13.43
C ASP A 41 6.26 0.05 -13.11
N THR A 42 6.36 1.24 -13.69
CA THR A 42 7.51 2.13 -13.45
C THR A 42 7.33 2.95 -12.17
N LEU A 43 8.41 3.52 -11.65
CA LEU A 43 8.33 4.48 -10.55
C LEU A 43 7.57 5.76 -10.93
N ARG A 44 7.51 6.12 -12.23
CA ARG A 44 6.64 7.18 -12.76
C ARG A 44 5.18 6.78 -12.61
N ASP A 45 4.80 5.56 -13.00
CA ASP A 45 3.43 5.07 -12.84
C ASP A 45 3.00 5.14 -11.37
N ALA A 46 3.92 4.83 -10.44
CA ALA A 46 3.68 4.97 -9.01
C ALA A 46 3.47 6.42 -8.58
N ALA A 47 4.33 7.35 -9.03
CA ALA A 47 4.19 8.77 -8.75
C ALA A 47 2.87 9.34 -9.30
N GLU A 48 2.50 9.00 -10.53
CA GLU A 48 1.25 9.41 -11.16
C GLU A 48 0.02 8.85 -10.42
N LEU A 49 0.09 7.59 -9.96
CA LEU A 49 -0.95 7.01 -9.12
C LEU A 49 -1.12 7.78 -7.81
N PHE A 50 -0.02 8.10 -7.11
CA PHE A 50 -0.06 8.82 -5.85
C PHE A 50 -0.68 10.22 -5.99
N LEU A 51 -0.30 10.94 -7.05
CA LEU A 51 -0.85 12.26 -7.36
C LEU A 51 -2.34 12.18 -7.72
N ARG A 52 -2.72 11.25 -8.60
CA ARG A 52 -4.10 11.12 -9.07
C ARG A 52 -5.06 10.73 -7.95
N GLU A 53 -4.67 9.80 -7.08
CA GLU A 53 -5.52 9.27 -6.04
C GLU A 53 -5.38 10.04 -4.70
N GLY A 54 -4.43 10.96 -4.59
CA GLY A 54 -4.15 11.69 -3.35
C GLY A 54 -3.64 10.78 -2.22
N ILE A 55 -2.90 9.72 -2.56
CA ILE A 55 -2.39 8.72 -1.61
C ILE A 55 -0.87 8.77 -1.50
N SER A 56 -0.33 8.34 -0.36
CA SER A 56 1.12 8.33 -0.11
C SER A 56 1.80 6.97 -0.30
N GLY A 57 1.04 5.95 -0.70
CA GLY A 57 1.57 4.62 -0.99
C GLY A 57 0.49 3.65 -1.44
N ALA A 58 0.89 2.57 -2.09
CA ALA A 58 0.01 1.57 -2.66
C ALA A 58 0.60 0.15 -2.49
N PRO A 59 -0.24 -0.89 -2.35
CA PRO A 59 0.21 -2.27 -2.46
C PRO A 59 0.66 -2.57 -3.89
N VAL A 60 1.67 -3.42 -3.99
CA VAL A 60 2.16 -3.99 -5.24
C VAL A 60 1.64 -5.41 -5.35
N LEU A 61 0.89 -5.72 -6.42
CA LEU A 61 0.27 -7.01 -6.64
C LEU A 61 1.00 -7.80 -7.72
N GLY A 62 1.47 -8.98 -7.36
CA GLY A 62 2.00 -9.96 -8.30
C GLY A 62 0.88 -10.70 -9.06
N PRO A 63 1.23 -11.82 -9.72
CA PRO A 63 0.26 -12.67 -10.39
C PRO A 63 -0.91 -13.07 -9.48
N GLU A 64 -2.09 -13.23 -10.06
CA GLU A 64 -3.32 -13.68 -9.38
C GLU A 64 -3.82 -12.76 -8.25
N GLY A 65 -3.26 -11.55 -8.12
CA GLY A 65 -3.64 -10.58 -7.10
C GLY A 65 -3.02 -10.84 -5.73
N ARG A 66 -1.95 -11.62 -5.67
CA ARG A 66 -1.15 -11.82 -4.45
C ARG A 66 -0.36 -10.56 -4.15
N VAL A 67 -0.27 -10.19 -2.87
CA VAL A 67 0.55 -9.05 -2.44
C VAL A 67 2.02 -9.40 -2.59
N ALA A 68 2.72 -8.67 -3.46
CA ALA A 68 4.16 -8.79 -3.67
C ALA A 68 4.97 -7.84 -2.78
N GLY A 69 4.38 -6.70 -2.39
CA GLY A 69 5.03 -5.72 -1.52
C GLY A 69 4.19 -4.45 -1.37
N VAL A 70 4.82 -3.40 -0.85
CA VAL A 70 4.24 -2.05 -0.73
C VAL A 70 5.25 -1.04 -1.24
N ILE A 71 4.77 -0.02 -1.93
CA ILE A 71 5.58 1.13 -2.33
C ILE A 71 4.94 2.42 -1.82
N SER A 72 5.79 3.34 -1.36
CA SER A 72 5.41 4.63 -0.77
C SER A 72 6.15 5.80 -1.41
N GLN A 73 5.70 7.02 -1.13
CA GLN A 73 6.42 8.25 -1.51
C GLN A 73 7.86 8.26 -0.97
N THR A 74 8.09 7.73 0.24
CA THR A 74 9.42 7.63 0.84
C THR A 74 10.35 6.72 0.04
N ASP A 75 9.82 5.64 -0.55
CA ASP A 75 10.60 4.76 -1.42
C ASP A 75 11.02 5.47 -2.72
N LEU A 76 10.14 6.31 -3.30
CA LEU A 76 10.47 7.13 -4.47
C LEU A 76 11.57 8.16 -4.16
N VAL A 77 11.46 8.84 -3.01
CA VAL A 77 12.48 9.81 -2.54
C VAL A 77 13.82 9.10 -2.29
N ARG A 78 13.80 7.94 -1.61
CA ARG A 78 15.00 7.13 -1.36
C ARG A 78 15.68 6.77 -2.68
N ARG A 79 14.90 6.34 -3.69
CA ARG A 79 15.46 5.96 -4.99
C ARG A 79 16.07 7.14 -5.74
N GLY A 80 15.42 8.30 -5.69
CA GLY A 80 15.97 9.54 -6.27
C GLY A 80 17.31 9.92 -5.64
N ARG A 81 17.44 9.80 -4.30
CA ARG A 81 18.70 10.02 -3.59
C ARG A 81 19.79 9.04 -4.01
N GLU A 82 19.49 7.74 -4.05
CA GLU A 82 20.46 6.71 -4.48
C GLU A 82 21.01 6.97 -5.88
N PHE A 83 20.16 7.45 -6.79
CA PHE A 83 20.60 7.87 -8.12
C PHE A 83 21.54 9.08 -8.06
N ALA A 84 21.17 10.12 -7.32
CA ALA A 84 22.00 11.32 -7.16
C ALA A 84 23.36 11.01 -6.52
N GLU A 85 23.43 9.99 -5.66
CA GLU A 85 24.66 9.49 -5.04
C GLU A 85 25.47 8.55 -5.96
N GLY A 86 25.03 8.30 -7.20
CA GLY A 86 25.72 7.42 -8.15
C GLY A 86 25.64 5.93 -7.82
N LYS A 87 24.78 5.53 -6.86
CA LYS A 87 24.55 4.12 -6.49
C LYS A 87 23.70 3.37 -7.53
N VAL A 88 23.16 4.09 -8.50
CA VAL A 88 22.44 3.55 -9.65
C VAL A 88 23.21 3.94 -10.90
N PRO A 89 23.65 2.99 -11.74
CA PRO A 89 24.37 3.32 -12.96
C PRO A 89 23.54 4.30 -13.79
N PRO A 90 24.10 5.46 -14.22
CA PRO A 90 23.38 6.45 -15.00
C PRO A 90 23.22 6.00 -16.46
N PHE A 91 23.25 4.70 -16.71
CA PHE A 91 23.18 4.11 -18.04
C PHE A 91 22.16 2.99 -18.09
N TYR A 92 21.45 2.89 -19.19
CA TYR A 92 20.49 1.82 -19.45
C TYR A 92 20.53 1.40 -20.92
N LEU A 93 20.09 0.18 -21.17
CA LEU A 93 20.00 -0.38 -22.52
C LEU A 93 18.62 -0.11 -23.11
N GLU A 94 18.58 0.67 -24.18
CA GLU A 94 17.35 0.91 -24.92
C GLU A 94 17.54 0.50 -26.38
N GLY A 95 16.87 -0.58 -26.79
CA GLY A 95 16.97 -1.06 -28.17
C GLY A 95 18.34 -1.65 -28.54
N GLY A 96 19.15 -2.02 -27.55
CA GLY A 96 20.52 -2.52 -27.73
C GLY A 96 21.60 -1.45 -27.62
N GLU A 97 21.22 -0.19 -27.44
CA GLU A 97 22.15 0.93 -27.28
C GLU A 97 22.27 1.35 -25.80
N LEU A 98 23.50 1.64 -25.36
CA LEU A 98 23.78 2.22 -24.05
C LEU A 98 23.44 3.72 -24.07
N ARG A 99 22.48 4.16 -23.26
CA ARG A 99 22.04 5.56 -23.16
C ARG A 99 22.29 6.13 -21.78
N MET A 100 22.58 7.44 -21.71
CA MET A 100 22.79 8.17 -20.45
C MET A 100 21.45 8.69 -19.89
N ALA A 101 21.23 8.43 -18.60
CA ALA A 101 20.06 8.85 -17.84
C ALA A 101 20.08 10.35 -17.52
N ARG A 102 18.99 11.05 -17.82
CA ARG A 102 18.70 12.30 -17.12
C ARG A 102 18.43 12.00 -15.64
N PRO A 103 18.64 12.95 -14.71
CA PRO A 103 18.37 12.70 -13.30
C PRO A 103 16.96 12.21 -12.97
N THR A 104 15.97 12.62 -13.75
CA THR A 104 14.58 12.17 -13.64
C THR A 104 14.31 10.81 -14.29
N ALA A 105 15.21 10.29 -15.12
CA ALA A 105 15.00 9.07 -15.90
C ALA A 105 14.90 7.81 -15.03
N VAL A 106 15.39 7.85 -13.78
CA VAL A 106 15.15 6.75 -12.83
C VAL A 106 13.66 6.51 -12.59
N LEU A 107 12.85 7.57 -12.59
CA LEU A 107 11.40 7.40 -12.47
C LEU A 107 10.82 6.69 -13.70
N ASP A 108 11.40 6.93 -14.87
CA ASP A 108 10.91 6.41 -16.15
C ASP A 108 11.28 4.95 -16.40
N LEU A 109 12.32 4.46 -15.73
CA LEU A 109 13.00 3.23 -16.11
C LEU A 109 13.07 2.19 -15.01
N ALA A 110 13.16 2.62 -13.75
CA ALA A 110 13.20 1.68 -12.65
C ALA A 110 11.79 1.07 -12.46
N PRO A 111 11.68 -0.27 -12.42
CA PRO A 111 10.43 -0.92 -12.09
C PRO A 111 10.14 -0.80 -10.59
N VAL A 112 8.86 -0.79 -10.22
CA VAL A 112 8.36 -0.72 -8.85
C VAL A 112 9.00 -1.78 -7.96
N ARG A 113 9.22 -3.00 -8.45
CA ARG A 113 9.84 -4.09 -7.68
C ARG A 113 11.24 -3.78 -7.13
N GLU A 114 11.98 -2.86 -7.75
CA GLU A 114 13.33 -2.48 -7.31
C GLU A 114 13.32 -1.46 -6.18
N ALA A 115 12.21 -0.75 -5.98
CA ALA A 115 12.08 0.25 -4.93
C ALA A 115 11.08 -0.16 -3.84
N MET A 116 10.14 -1.05 -4.14
CA MET A 116 9.12 -1.49 -3.19
C MET A 116 9.77 -2.17 -1.98
N SER A 117 9.15 -1.97 -0.82
CA SER A 117 9.49 -2.75 0.36
C SER A 117 8.75 -4.09 0.27
N PRO A 118 9.45 -5.24 0.44
CA PRO A 118 8.81 -6.55 0.52
C PRO A 118 8.04 -6.73 1.83
N GLU A 119 8.07 -5.73 2.74
CA GLU A 119 7.57 -5.83 4.09
C GLU A 119 6.04 -5.99 4.11
N ARG A 120 5.63 -7.23 4.41
CA ARG A 120 4.26 -7.74 4.48
C ARG A 120 3.68 -7.51 5.86
N ILE A 121 3.26 -6.30 6.21
CA ILE A 121 2.37 -6.16 7.37
C ILE A 121 0.94 -6.25 6.87
N SER A 122 0.49 -7.51 6.77
CA SER A 122 -0.87 -7.88 6.39
C SER A 122 -1.52 -8.75 7.45
N VAL A 123 -2.84 -8.62 7.56
CA VAL A 123 -3.69 -9.45 8.42
C VAL A 123 -4.78 -10.10 7.57
N GLU A 124 -5.27 -11.27 7.96
CA GLU A 124 -6.45 -11.85 7.31
C GLU A 124 -7.72 -11.07 7.70
N GLU A 125 -8.73 -11.13 6.84
CA GLU A 125 -9.95 -10.32 6.97
C GLU A 125 -10.82 -10.67 8.18
N ASP A 126 -10.60 -11.82 8.80
CA ASP A 126 -11.26 -12.31 10.01
C ASP A 126 -10.50 -12.00 11.30
N VAL A 127 -9.34 -11.33 11.21
CA VAL A 127 -8.58 -10.89 12.40
C VAL A 127 -9.40 -9.85 13.18
N PRO A 128 -9.50 -9.97 14.52
CA PRO A 128 -10.15 -8.99 15.36
C PRO A 128 -9.52 -7.60 15.27
N LEU A 129 -10.35 -6.56 15.26
CA LEU A 129 -9.90 -5.20 14.99
C LEU A 129 -8.94 -4.65 16.08
N HIS A 130 -9.07 -5.10 17.32
CA HIS A 130 -8.15 -4.72 18.40
C HIS A 130 -6.73 -5.26 18.16
N GLU A 131 -6.58 -6.45 17.56
CA GLU A 131 -5.27 -7.00 17.18
C GLU A 131 -4.64 -6.18 16.05
N VAL A 132 -5.46 -5.72 15.10
CA VAL A 132 -5.00 -4.79 14.04
C VAL A 132 -4.50 -3.47 14.66
N ALA A 133 -5.20 -2.94 15.67
CA ALA A 133 -4.78 -1.74 16.39
C ALA A 133 -3.46 -1.97 17.14
N SER A 134 -3.34 -3.06 17.89
CA SER A 134 -2.12 -3.44 18.60
C SER A 134 -0.94 -3.63 17.64
N LEU A 135 -1.18 -4.20 16.46
CA LEU A 135 -0.17 -4.35 15.41
C LEU A 135 0.31 -2.98 14.91
N MET A 136 -0.61 -2.04 14.65
CA MET A 136 -0.29 -0.67 14.24
C MET A 136 0.56 0.06 15.29
N GLU A 137 0.14 -0.01 16.55
CA GLU A 137 0.82 0.62 17.68
C GLU A 137 2.22 0.03 17.90
N THR A 138 2.32 -1.29 18.03
CA THR A 138 3.57 -1.98 18.36
C THR A 138 4.62 -1.84 17.26
N ARG A 139 4.19 -1.81 15.99
CA ARG A 139 5.09 -1.68 14.84
C ARG A 139 5.32 -0.22 14.42
N GLY A 140 4.61 0.74 15.01
CA GLY A 140 4.68 2.15 14.62
C GLY A 140 4.25 2.39 13.17
N ILE A 141 3.28 1.61 12.67
CA ILE A 141 2.81 1.70 11.29
C ILE A 141 1.43 2.34 11.20
N HIS A 142 1.22 3.12 10.15
CA HIS A 142 -0.03 3.85 9.95
C HIS A 142 -1.03 3.14 9.04
N ARG A 143 -0.64 2.01 8.44
CA ARG A 143 -1.47 1.23 7.51
C ARG A 143 -1.16 -0.25 7.57
N VAL A 144 -2.18 -1.07 7.43
CA VAL A 144 -2.12 -2.53 7.40
C VAL A 144 -2.91 -3.02 6.19
N LEU A 145 -2.33 -3.94 5.42
CA LEU A 145 -3.05 -4.60 4.34
C LEU A 145 -3.96 -5.68 4.90
N VAL A 146 -5.16 -5.80 4.36
CA VAL A 146 -6.07 -6.89 4.72
C VAL A 146 -6.11 -7.89 3.58
N THR A 147 -5.90 -9.16 3.87
CA THR A 147 -5.88 -10.25 2.91
C THR A 147 -7.02 -11.25 3.13
N ARG A 148 -7.35 -11.99 2.07
CA ARG A 148 -8.21 -13.16 2.12
C ARG A 148 -7.53 -14.27 1.35
N GLY A 149 -7.00 -15.27 2.05
CA GLY A 149 -6.22 -16.34 1.44
C GLY A 149 -4.98 -15.80 0.70
N GLY A 150 -4.31 -14.80 1.27
CA GLY A 150 -3.12 -14.16 0.67
C GLY A 150 -3.38 -13.23 -0.53
N ARG A 151 -4.65 -13.03 -0.92
CA ARG A 151 -5.05 -12.04 -1.93
C ARG A 151 -5.46 -10.74 -1.23
N LEU A 152 -5.15 -9.60 -1.83
CA LEU A 152 -5.55 -8.31 -1.27
C LEU A 152 -7.08 -8.19 -1.20
N ALA A 153 -7.62 -7.99 0.01
CA ALA A 153 -9.03 -7.77 0.28
C ALA A 153 -9.34 -6.30 0.63
N GLY A 154 -8.38 -5.60 1.23
CA GLY A 154 -8.53 -4.19 1.58
C GLY A 154 -7.30 -3.59 2.25
N ILE A 155 -7.48 -2.39 2.79
CA ILE A 155 -6.49 -1.70 3.61
C ILE A 155 -7.18 -1.05 4.81
N ILE A 156 -6.52 -1.04 5.96
CA ILE A 156 -6.92 -0.29 7.15
C ILE A 156 -5.82 0.73 7.44
N SER A 157 -6.21 1.97 7.69
CA SER A 157 -5.31 3.04 8.12
C SER A 157 -5.63 3.49 9.56
N ALA A 158 -4.67 4.13 10.22
CA ALA A 158 -4.91 4.75 11.53
C ALA A 158 -6.08 5.75 11.49
N LEU A 159 -6.31 6.43 10.37
CA LEU A 159 -7.44 7.34 10.18
C LEU A 159 -8.79 6.59 10.20
N ASP A 160 -8.84 5.34 9.75
CA ASP A 160 -10.08 4.55 9.82
C ASP A 160 -10.47 4.25 11.27
N PHE A 161 -9.49 4.03 12.16
CA PHE A 161 -9.74 3.92 13.60
C PHE A 161 -10.23 5.24 14.21
N VAL A 162 -9.64 6.37 13.80
CA VAL A 162 -10.10 7.71 14.24
C VAL A 162 -11.54 7.96 13.81
N ARG A 163 -11.89 7.64 12.57
CA ARG A 163 -13.26 7.74 12.05
C ARG A 163 -14.24 6.87 12.82
N LEU A 164 -13.85 5.62 13.10
CA LEU A 164 -14.65 4.70 13.90
C LEU A 164 -14.89 5.26 15.32
N ALA A 165 -13.85 5.81 15.95
CA ALA A 165 -13.96 6.46 17.26
C ALA A 165 -14.84 7.72 17.25
N ALA A 166 -14.88 8.44 16.12
CA ALA A 166 -15.77 9.57 15.90
C ALA A 166 -17.24 9.16 15.62
N GLY A 167 -17.55 7.86 15.62
CA GLY A 167 -18.89 7.35 15.35
C GLY A 167 -19.27 7.30 13.87
N GLU A 168 -18.31 7.49 12.95
CA GLU A 168 -18.58 7.26 11.53
C GLU A 168 -18.82 5.76 11.30
N PRO A 169 -19.82 5.39 10.48
CA PRO A 169 -20.08 3.99 10.18
C PRO A 169 -18.85 3.37 9.49
N PRO A 170 -18.53 2.10 9.81
CA PRO A 170 -17.53 1.34 9.07
C PRO A 170 -17.91 1.31 7.59
N HIS A 171 -16.93 1.31 6.69
CA HIS A 171 -17.21 1.41 5.26
C HIS A 171 -17.35 0.02 4.61
N PRO A 172 -18.57 -0.48 4.32
CA PRO A 172 -18.73 -1.67 3.51
C PRO A 172 -18.33 -1.33 2.07
N GLY A 173 -17.07 -1.60 1.72
CA GLY A 173 -16.52 -1.21 0.42
C GLY A 173 -17.38 -1.70 -0.76
N ARG A 174 -17.87 -0.76 -1.59
CA ARG A 174 -18.42 -1.07 -2.92
C ARG A 174 -17.30 -1.62 -3.81
N PRO A 175 -17.56 -2.64 -4.66
CA PRO A 175 -16.54 -3.22 -5.52
C PRO A 175 -15.82 -2.13 -6.33
N GLY A 176 -14.48 -2.21 -6.35
CA GLY A 176 -13.62 -1.31 -7.12
C GLY A 176 -13.79 -1.57 -8.62
N ARG A 177 -13.71 -0.52 -9.44
CA ARG A 177 -13.58 -0.70 -10.89
C ARG A 177 -12.23 -1.37 -11.17
N ALA A 178 -12.25 -2.38 -12.04
CA ALA A 178 -11.05 -3.00 -12.56
C ALA A 178 -10.10 -1.96 -13.17
N ARG A 179 -8.80 -2.24 -13.06
CA ARG A 179 -7.69 -1.49 -13.67
C ARG A 179 -8.09 -0.99 -15.08
N PRO A 180 -7.89 0.29 -15.43
CA PRO A 180 -7.83 0.64 -16.83
C PRO A 180 -6.75 -0.25 -17.46
N ARG A 181 -7.07 -0.90 -18.58
CA ARG A 181 -6.11 -1.75 -19.29
C ARG A 181 -4.81 -0.95 -19.49
N PRO A 182 -3.62 -1.54 -19.28
CA PRO A 182 -2.38 -0.85 -19.62
C PRO A 182 -2.50 -0.37 -21.06
N ARG A 183 -2.13 0.90 -21.31
CA ARG A 183 -2.00 1.40 -22.68
C ARG A 183 -1.07 0.42 -23.39
N ALA A 184 -1.55 -0.21 -24.46
CA ALA A 184 -0.71 -1.05 -25.28
C ALA A 184 0.54 -0.22 -25.62
N ARG A 185 1.72 -0.70 -25.24
CA ARG A 185 2.98 -0.15 -25.73
C ARG A 185 2.85 -0.16 -27.25
N SER A 186 2.75 1.02 -27.86
CA SER A 186 2.81 1.16 -29.30
C SER A 186 4.05 0.43 -29.79
N GLY A 187 3.85 -0.40 -30.81
CA GLY A 187 4.63 -1.61 -31.03
C GLY A 187 6.13 -1.38 -31.17
N ARG A 188 6.92 -2.22 -30.49
CA ARG A 188 8.16 -2.69 -31.10
C ARG A 188 7.77 -3.70 -32.17
N ARG A 189 7.76 -3.27 -33.43
CA ARG A 189 7.75 -4.19 -34.58
C ARG A 189 8.94 -5.13 -34.41
N PRO A 190 8.77 -6.46 -34.50
CA PRO A 190 9.91 -7.34 -34.64
C PRO A 190 10.56 -7.00 -35.98
N THR A 191 11.82 -6.58 -35.94
CA THR A 191 12.65 -6.46 -37.13
C THR A 191 12.75 -7.84 -37.76
N SER A 192 12.19 -7.97 -38.95
CA SER A 192 12.23 -9.20 -39.75
C SER A 192 13.68 -9.61 -39.97
N ALA A 193 14.02 -10.82 -39.51
CA ALA A 193 15.22 -11.53 -39.90
C ALA A 193 15.22 -11.69 -41.43
N ARG A 194 16.14 -10.98 -42.09
CA ARG A 194 16.44 -11.18 -43.52
C ARG A 194 17.21 -12.50 -43.64
N ARG A 195 16.49 -13.60 -43.88
CA ARG A 195 17.07 -14.85 -44.39
C ARG A 195 17.52 -14.61 -45.83
N GLY A 196 18.73 -15.07 -46.13
CA GLY A 196 19.43 -14.82 -47.38
C GLY A 196 18.83 -15.50 -48.60
N ARG A 197 19.35 -15.04 -49.74
CA ARG A 197 19.70 -15.81 -50.94
C ARG A 197 20.92 -15.13 -51.54
#